data_AF-A0A955SZR7-F1
#
_entry.id   AF-A0A955SZR7-F1
#
_cell.length_a   1.000
_cell.length_b   1.000
_cell.length_c   1.000
_cell.angle_alpha   90.00
_cell.angle_beta   90.00
_cell.angle_gamma   90.00
#
_symmetry.space_group_name_H-M   'P 1'
#
loop_
_entity.id
_entity.type
_entity.pdbx_description
1 polymer ?
#
loop_
_entity_poly.entity_id
_entity_poly.type
_entity_poly.pdbx_seq_one_letter_code
_entity_poly.pdbx_strand_id
1 'polypeptide(L)'
;GVWVLDESDFSILETRPKEPSYPRELSQVQSEIPGMRVNWSGDSGGSNEQGVRYNLRWETLERNRDRPREGEPPQPTWLEVVKLRN
;
A
#
# COMPACT_ATOMS: atom_id res chain seq x y z
N GLY A 1 -9.65 1.80 7.89
CA GLY A 1 -9.29 0.77 8.88
C GLY A 1 -10.14 -0.45 8.60
N VAL A 2 -10.29 -1.33 9.58
CA VAL A 2 -11.37 -2.31 9.63
C VAL A 2 -12.32 -1.83 10.72
N TRP A 3 -13.60 -1.68 10.44
CA TRP A 3 -14.59 -1.24 11.41
C TRP A 3 -15.54 -2.40 11.72
N VAL A 4 -15.75 -2.65 13.01
CA VAL A 4 -16.84 -3.52 13.48
C VAL A 4 -18.03 -2.61 13.69
N LEU A 5 -19.12 -2.89 12.99
CA LEU A 5 -20.34 -2.08 13.01
C LEU A 5 -21.43 -2.81 13.79
N ASP A 6 -22.28 -2.04 14.46
CA ASP A 6 -23.54 -2.53 14.99
C ASP A 6 -24.48 -2.89 13.83
N GLU A 7 -25.15 -4.04 13.90
CA GLU A 7 -26.01 -4.52 12.80
C GLU A 7 -27.31 -3.71 12.68
N SER A 8 -27.78 -3.11 13.77
CA SER A 8 -29.08 -2.44 13.82
C SER A 8 -29.04 -1.01 13.27
N ASP A 9 -27.93 -0.30 13.46
CA ASP A 9 -27.79 1.12 13.09
C ASP A 9 -26.50 1.47 12.35
N PHE A 10 -25.62 0.48 12.11
CA PHE A 10 -24.30 0.66 11.47
C PHE A 10 -23.36 1.63 12.20
N SER A 11 -23.62 1.93 13.48
CA SER A 11 -22.70 2.69 14.31
C SER A 11 -21.38 1.92 14.51
N ILE A 12 -20.28 2.65 14.68
CA ILE A 12 -18.95 2.05 14.85
C ILE A 12 -18.82 1.55 16.29
N LEU A 13 -18.80 0.23 16.48
CA LEU A 13 -18.53 -0.40 17.78
C LEU A 13 -17.03 -0.46 18.07
N GLU A 14 -16.23 -0.80 17.04
CA GLU A 14 -14.78 -0.99 17.20
C GLU A 14 -14.04 -0.56 15.92
N THR A 15 -12.86 0.04 16.08
CA THR A 15 -11.92 0.28 14.98
C THR A 15 -10.69 -0.61 15.16
N ARG A 16 -10.43 -1.48 14.20
CA ARG A 16 -9.27 -2.35 14.15
C ARG A 16 -8.23 -1.86 13.14
N PRO A 17 -6.93 -2.06 13.42
CA PRO A 17 -5.90 -1.87 12.43
C PRO A 17 -6.10 -2.89 11.31
N LYS A 18 -6.01 -2.42 10.05
CA LYS A 18 -5.94 -3.33 8.91
C LYS A 18 -4.53 -3.91 8.89
N GLU A 19 -4.40 -5.22 9.10
CA GLU A 19 -3.11 -5.87 8.89
C GLU A 19 -2.76 -5.86 7.40
N PRO A 20 -1.52 -5.48 7.06
CA PRO A 20 -1.06 -5.57 5.68
C PRO A 20 -1.03 -7.04 5.24
N SER A 21 -1.40 -7.28 3.98
CA SER A 21 -1.26 -8.60 3.34
C SER A 21 0.19 -8.85 2.86
N TYR A 22 1.16 -8.09 3.36
CA TYR A 22 2.57 -8.18 3.00
C TYR A 22 3.42 -8.06 4.27
N PRO A 23 4.64 -8.62 4.28
CA PRO A 23 5.57 -8.48 5.39
C PRO A 23 5.79 -7.01 5.79
N ARG A 24 5.86 -6.74 7.09
CA ARG A 24 5.99 -5.37 7.62
C ARG A 24 7.31 -4.73 7.20
N GLU A 25 8.34 -5.53 7.00
CA GLU A 25 9.66 -5.15 6.55
C GLU A 25 9.61 -4.48 5.17
N LEU A 26 8.70 -4.92 4.29
CA LEU A 26 8.51 -4.34 2.96
C LEU A 26 7.67 -3.05 2.97
N SER A 27 7.10 -2.68 4.12
CA SER A 27 6.32 -1.44 4.28
C SER A 27 7.18 -0.20 4.56
N GLN A 28 8.49 -0.40 4.74
CA GLN A 28 9.44 0.69 4.97
C GLN A 28 9.78 1.40 3.65
N VAL A 29 9.89 2.73 3.72
CA VAL A 29 10.38 3.57 2.62
C VAL A 29 11.89 3.40 2.52
N GLN A 30 12.38 3.12 1.33
CA GLN A 30 13.79 2.88 1.04
C GLN A 30 14.46 4.09 0.40
N SER A 31 13.71 4.95 -0.28
CA SER A 31 14.24 6.20 -0.83
C SER A 31 14.61 7.19 0.27
N GLU A 32 15.70 7.92 0.05
CA GLU A 32 16.14 9.02 0.93
C GLU A 32 15.35 10.33 0.70
N ILE A 33 14.33 10.28 -0.15
CA ILE A 33 13.55 11.44 -0.58
C ILE A 33 12.45 11.74 0.47
N PRO A 34 12.45 12.92 1.11
CA PRO A 34 11.47 13.24 2.14
C PRO A 34 10.02 13.19 1.64
N GLY A 35 9.13 12.62 2.46
CA GLY A 35 7.69 12.56 2.18
C GLY A 35 7.24 11.46 1.22
N MET A 36 8.16 10.58 0.80
CA MET A 36 7.83 9.36 0.07
C MET A 36 6.98 8.40 0.92
N ARG A 37 6.11 7.66 0.26
CA ARG A 37 5.26 6.62 0.85
C ARG A 37 5.29 5.37 -0.02
N VAL A 38 5.26 4.20 0.62
CA VAL A 38 5.15 2.92 -0.08
C VAL A 38 3.71 2.72 -0.57
N ASN A 39 3.58 2.37 -1.84
CA ASN A 39 2.33 2.01 -2.48
C ASN A 39 2.38 0.54 -2.91
N TRP A 40 1.21 -0.08 -2.96
CA TRP A 40 1.03 -1.47 -3.31
C TRP A 40 -0.14 -1.64 -4.27
N SER A 41 0.00 -2.57 -5.22
CA SER A 41 -1.12 -3.06 -6.02
C SER A 41 -1.01 -4.57 -6.16
N GLY A 42 -2.13 -5.27 -5.95
CA GLY A 42 -2.21 -6.68 -6.33
C GLY A 42 -2.18 -6.83 -7.85
N ASP A 43 -1.75 -8.00 -8.31
CA ASP A 43 -1.96 -8.42 -9.70
C ASP A 43 -3.45 -8.64 -10.00
N SER A 44 -3.85 -8.38 -11.24
CA SER A 44 -5.17 -8.74 -11.80
C SER A 44 -5.28 -10.22 -12.17
N GLY A 45 -4.14 -10.90 -12.38
CA GLY A 45 -4.05 -12.30 -12.77
C GLY A 45 -3.94 -13.28 -11.60
N GLY A 46 -3.91 -14.57 -11.96
CA GLY A 46 -3.52 -15.66 -11.07
C GLY A 46 -2.05 -16.04 -11.27
N SER A 47 -1.39 -16.54 -10.23
CA SER A 47 0.02 -16.95 -10.29
C SER A 47 0.25 -18.34 -10.91
N ASN A 48 -0.82 -19.10 -11.15
CA ASN A 48 -0.81 -20.55 -11.47
C ASN A 48 -0.08 -21.42 -10.42
N GLU A 49 0.28 -20.86 -9.27
CA GLU A 49 0.94 -21.53 -8.15
C GLU A 49 0.08 -21.39 -6.89
N GLN A 50 -0.21 -22.50 -6.22
CA GLN A 50 -1.02 -22.48 -5.01
C GLN A 50 -0.32 -21.68 -3.90
N GLY A 51 -1.07 -20.76 -3.25
CA GLY A 51 -0.57 -19.94 -2.15
C GLY A 51 0.35 -18.79 -2.57
N VAL A 52 0.53 -18.55 -3.88
CA VAL A 52 1.40 -17.49 -4.40
C VAL A 52 0.57 -16.34 -4.96
N ARG A 53 1.00 -15.11 -4.66
CA ARG A 53 0.50 -13.87 -5.29
C ARG A 53 1.63 -12.95 -5.68
N TYR A 54 1.44 -12.20 -6.75
CA TYR A 54 2.33 -11.11 -7.15
C TYR A 54 1.72 -9.77 -6.75
N ASN A 55 2.56 -8.86 -6.28
CA ASN A 55 2.17 -7.48 -5.98
C ASN A 55 3.21 -6.53 -6.56
N LEU A 56 2.75 -5.40 -7.08
CA LEU A 56 3.59 -4.26 -7.38
C LEU A 56 3.86 -3.47 -6.09
N ARG A 57 5.11 -3.07 -5.89
CA ARG A 57 5.58 -2.18 -4.82
C ARG A 57 6.32 -1.00 -5.45
N TRP A 58 5.99 0.22 -5.03
CA TRP A 58 6.73 1.42 -5.46
C TRP A 58 6.57 2.55 -4.46
N GLU A 59 7.46 3.53 -4.53
CA GLU A 59 7.45 4.70 -3.66
C GLU A 59 7.08 5.96 -4.44
N THR A 60 6.18 6.77 -3.90
CA THR A 60 5.87 8.09 -4.45
C THR A 60 5.63 9.08 -3.33
N LEU A 61 5.70 10.36 -3.66
CA LEU A 61 5.12 11.39 -2.81
C LEU A 61 3.62 11.10 -2.62
N GLU A 62 3.06 11.64 -1.55
CA GLU A 62 1.65 11.43 -1.23
C GLU A 62 0.68 11.92 -2.32
N ARG A 63 -0.61 11.62 -2.18
CA ARG A 63 -1.60 12.10 -3.14
C ARG A 63 -1.68 13.61 -3.09
N ASN A 64 -1.52 14.23 -4.25
CA ASN A 64 -1.41 15.68 -4.38
C ASN A 64 -2.75 16.43 -4.34
N ARG A 65 -3.89 15.71 -4.24
CA ARG A 65 -5.27 16.24 -4.09
C ARG A 65 -5.54 17.49 -4.95
N ASP A 66 -5.17 17.43 -6.22
CA ASP A 66 -5.34 18.49 -7.22
C ASP A 66 -4.68 19.84 -6.89
N ARG A 67 -3.68 19.86 -6.00
CA ARG A 67 -2.85 21.04 -5.73
C ARG A 67 -1.53 20.92 -6.47
N PRO A 68 -0.97 21.97 -7.08
CA PRO A 68 0.40 21.89 -7.60
C PRO A 68 1.40 21.58 -6.47
N ARG A 69 2.42 20.75 -6.75
CA ARG A 69 3.55 20.59 -5.83
C ARG A 69 4.53 21.73 -6.07
N GLU A 70 5.01 22.32 -4.98
CA GLU A 70 6.13 23.25 -5.03
C GLU A 70 7.46 22.48 -5.11
N GLY A 71 8.43 23.07 -5.80
CA GLY A 71 9.78 22.52 -5.97
C GLY A 71 9.92 21.58 -7.18
N GLU A 72 11.16 21.14 -7.40
CA GLU A 72 11.48 20.18 -8.45
C GLU A 72 10.88 18.81 -8.12
N PRO A 73 10.42 18.07 -9.14
CA PRO A 73 9.98 16.70 -8.93
C PRO A 73 11.14 15.85 -8.39
N PRO A 74 10.85 14.88 -7.52
CA PRO A 74 11.86 14.00 -6.99
C PRO A 74 12.48 13.13 -8.08
N GLN A 75 13.68 12.61 -7.82
CA GLN A 75 14.30 11.64 -8.72
C GLN A 75 13.43 10.37 -8.85
N PRO A 76 13.47 9.68 -9.99
CA PRO A 76 12.75 8.42 -10.17
C PRO A 76 13.16 7.38 -9.13
N THR A 77 12.20 6.57 -8.69
CA THR A 77 12.42 5.42 -7.80
C THR A 77 12.05 4.12 -8.51
N TRP A 78 12.43 2.99 -7.92
CA TRP A 78 12.13 1.68 -8.47
C TRP A 78 10.64 1.31 -8.33
N LEU A 79 10.14 0.62 -9.35
CA LEU A 79 8.90 -0.15 -9.33
C LEU A 79 9.30 -1.63 -9.34
N GLU A 80 8.81 -2.39 -8.37
CA GLU A 80 9.22 -3.76 -8.13
C GLU A 80 8.02 -4.70 -8.20
N VAL A 81 8.24 -5.91 -8.71
CA VAL A 81 7.29 -7.02 -8.59
C VAL A 81 7.74 -7.92 -7.44
N VAL A 82 6.89 -8.06 -6.43
CA VAL A 82 7.12 -8.89 -5.25
C VAL A 82 6.29 -10.17 -5.34
N LYS A 83 6.96 -11.32 -5.31
CA LYS A 83 6.32 -12.63 -5.16
C LYS A 83 6.12 -12.92 -3.68
N LEU A 84 4.87 -13.02 -3.23
CA LEU A 84 4.52 -13.38 -1.87
C LEU A 84 3.96 -14.80 -1.83
N ARG A 85 4.34 -15.55 -0.79
CA ARG A 85 3.81 -16.88 -0.50
C ARG A 85 3.19 -16.84 0.90
N ASN A 86 1.94 -17.28 1.00
CA ASN A 86 1.24 -17.48 2.27
C ASN A 86 1.58 -18.83 2.89
#